data_AF-A0A6I7PVF4-F1
#
_entry.id   AF-A0A6I7PVF4-F1
#
_cell.length_a   1.000
_cell.length_b   1.000
_cell.length_c   1.000
_cell.angle_alpha   90.00
_cell.angle_beta   90.00
_cell.angle_gamma   90.00
#
_symmetry.space_group_name_H-M   'P 1'
#
loop_
_entity.id
_entity.type
_entity.pdbx_description
1 polymer ?
#
loop_
_entity_poly.entity_id
_entity_poly.type
_entity_poly.pdbx_seq_one_letter_code
_entity_poly.pdbx_strand_id
1 'polypeptide(L)'
;MSRTSITLVAIALTAALCGCAATTDVPYARTFPAHLPIEEGTVNIQVIQGEQTLRFTNTSATDFGPFDLWINKWYVRPFNGLAIGETRTIPLREFRDEFSQPIRAGGFFATEAPEALVSAHIEQDGSLRRLIVIPRRVR
;
A
#
# COMPACT_ATOMS: atom_id res chain seq x y z
N MET A 1 -11.72 47.29 31.78
CA MET A 1 -11.94 46.24 30.75
C MET A 1 -10.59 45.68 30.34
N SER A 2 -10.41 44.39 30.65
CA SER A 2 -9.15 43.65 30.79
C SER A 2 -8.47 43.34 29.45
N ARG A 3 -7.42 44.09 29.09
CA ARG A 3 -6.57 43.83 27.91
C ARG A 3 -5.85 42.47 27.98
N THR A 4 -5.70 41.91 29.18
CA THR A 4 -5.02 40.64 29.46
C THR A 4 -5.80 39.41 28.98
N SER A 5 -7.13 39.51 28.86
CA SER A 5 -7.97 38.37 28.47
C SER A 5 -7.95 38.08 26.95
N ILE A 6 -7.62 39.08 26.13
CA ILE A 6 -7.60 38.94 24.65
C ILE A 6 -6.31 38.24 24.19
N THR A 7 -5.19 38.44 24.91
CA THR A 7 -3.88 37.91 24.52
C THR A 7 -3.76 36.40 24.71
N LEU A 8 -4.45 35.83 25.72
CA LEU A 8 -4.40 34.39 26.01
C LEU A 8 -5.15 33.54 24.98
N VAL A 9 -6.22 34.07 24.38
CA VAL A 9 -6.99 33.37 23.33
C VAL A 9 -6.21 33.27 22.01
N ALA A 10 -5.42 34.29 21.69
CA ALA A 10 -4.65 34.35 20.44
C ALA A 10 -3.50 33.32 20.38
N ILE A 11 -2.89 33.00 21.53
CA ILE A 11 -1.78 32.03 21.62
C ILE A 11 -2.30 30.58 21.54
N ALA A 12 -3.47 30.30 22.10
CA ALA A 12 -4.10 28.98 22.00
C ALA A 12 -4.54 28.65 20.57
N LEU A 13 -4.92 29.65 19.76
CA LEU A 13 -5.36 29.46 18.39
C LEU A 13 -4.21 29.22 17.40
N THR A 14 -2.99 29.65 17.73
CA THR A 14 -1.80 29.52 16.85
C THR A 14 -1.11 28.15 16.99
N ALA A 15 -1.26 27.47 18.14
CA ALA A 15 -0.71 26.12 18.34
C ALA A 15 -1.49 25.02 17.60
N ALA A 16 -2.72 25.28 17.15
CA ALA A 16 -3.59 24.31 16.49
C ALA A 16 -3.35 24.17 14.97
N LEU A 17 -2.49 25.00 14.36
CA LEU A 17 -2.32 25.07 12.90
C LEU A 17 -1.07 24.36 12.36
N CYS A 18 -0.22 23.77 13.21
CA CYS A 18 1.00 23.06 12.78
C CYS A 18 0.83 21.54 12.82
N GLY A 19 -0.14 21.02 12.06
CA GLY A 19 -0.33 19.59 11.84
C GLY A 19 0.35 19.10 10.57
N CYS A 20 1.66 19.30 10.39
CA CYS A 20 2.39 18.64 9.30
C CYS A 20 2.60 17.17 9.67
N ALA A 21 1.82 16.26 9.08
CA ALA A 21 2.09 14.83 9.19
C ALA A 21 3.38 14.52 8.42
N ALA A 22 4.48 14.27 9.14
CA ALA A 22 5.73 13.84 8.53
C ALA A 22 5.62 12.36 8.12
N THR A 23 5.79 12.09 6.83
CA THR A 23 5.95 10.72 6.32
C THR A 23 7.41 10.31 6.48
N THR A 24 7.66 9.17 7.13
CA THR A 24 9.00 8.59 7.24
C THR A 24 9.42 7.99 5.91
N ASP A 25 10.60 8.38 5.43
CA ASP A 25 11.20 7.82 4.23
C ASP A 25 11.54 6.33 4.42
N VAL A 26 11.23 5.50 3.42
CA VAL A 26 11.51 4.07 3.44
C VAL A 26 12.43 3.67 2.28
N PRO A 27 13.45 2.83 2.51
CA PRO A 27 14.45 2.53 1.46
C PRO A 27 13.92 1.83 0.21
N TYR A 28 12.72 1.24 0.26
CA TYR A 28 12.13 0.49 -0.86
C TYR A 28 11.10 1.29 -1.67
N ALA A 29 10.77 2.52 -1.25
CA ALA A 29 9.90 3.40 -2.01
C ALA A 29 10.56 3.75 -3.35
N ARG A 30 9.87 3.46 -4.46
CA ARG A 30 10.35 3.74 -5.81
C ARG A 30 9.21 3.77 -6.83
N THR A 31 9.48 4.39 -7.97
CA THR A 31 8.55 4.42 -9.11
C THR A 31 8.38 3.03 -9.71
N PHE A 32 7.16 2.71 -10.16
CA PHE A 32 6.87 1.45 -10.86
C PHE A 32 7.76 1.28 -12.10
N PRO A 33 8.43 0.13 -12.26
CA PRO A 33 9.41 -0.07 -13.33
C PRO A 33 8.72 -0.43 -14.65
N ALA A 34 8.05 0.55 -15.26
CA ALA A 34 7.29 0.37 -16.50
C ALA A 34 8.15 -0.06 -17.72
N HIS A 35 9.47 0.02 -17.60
CA HIS A 35 10.42 -0.42 -18.62
C HIS A 35 10.69 -1.93 -18.60
N LEU A 36 10.34 -2.63 -17.52
CA LEU A 36 10.53 -4.08 -17.43
C LEU A 36 9.49 -4.83 -18.29
N PRO A 37 9.88 -5.93 -18.94
CA PRO A 37 8.95 -6.74 -19.70
C PRO A 37 7.90 -7.35 -18.76
N ILE A 38 6.64 -7.31 -19.19
CA ILE A 38 5.57 -8.07 -18.54
C ILE A 38 5.51 -9.44 -19.21
N GLU A 39 5.78 -10.51 -18.45
CA GLU A 39 5.69 -11.87 -18.95
C GLU A 39 4.26 -12.23 -19.36
N GLU A 40 4.15 -13.13 -20.34
CA GLU A 40 2.86 -13.62 -20.80
C GLU A 40 2.18 -14.50 -19.74
N GLY A 41 0.86 -14.38 -19.64
CA GLY A 41 0.05 -15.13 -18.70
C GLY A 41 -0.20 -14.40 -17.37
N THR A 42 -0.74 -15.14 -16.41
CA THR A 42 -1.05 -14.65 -15.06
C THR A 42 -0.63 -15.73 -14.08
N VAL A 43 0.08 -15.31 -13.04
CA VAL A 43 0.52 -16.20 -11.98
C VAL A 43 -0.66 -16.51 -11.07
N ASN A 44 -0.81 -17.77 -10.69
CA ASN A 44 -1.84 -18.25 -9.76
C ASN A 44 -1.56 -17.81 -8.31
N ILE A 45 -1.34 -16.53 -8.08
CA ILE A 45 -1.40 -15.90 -6.76
C ILE A 45 -2.68 -15.07 -6.72
N GLN A 46 -3.57 -15.43 -5.81
CA GLN A 46 -4.81 -14.71 -5.60
C GLN A 46 -4.57 -13.56 -4.64
N VAL A 47 -5.02 -12.36 -4.99
CA VAL A 47 -4.89 -11.16 -4.17
C VAL A 47 -6.27 -10.62 -3.87
N ILE A 48 -6.59 -10.48 -2.59
CA ILE A 48 -7.88 -10.07 -2.07
C ILE A 48 -7.68 -8.87 -1.15
N GLN A 49 -8.37 -7.78 -1.44
CA GLN A 49 -8.39 -6.61 -0.57
C GLN A 49 -9.44 -6.78 0.54
N GLY A 50 -8.99 -6.70 1.79
CA GLY A 50 -9.81 -6.58 3.00
C GLY A 50 -10.19 -5.12 3.27
N GLU A 51 -10.50 -4.78 4.53
CA GLU A 51 -10.74 -3.36 4.89
C GLU A 51 -9.44 -2.57 4.92
N GLN A 52 -8.48 -3.02 5.74
CA GLN A 52 -7.19 -2.35 5.91
C GLN A 52 -6.00 -3.27 5.60
N THR A 53 -6.28 -4.43 5.01
CA THR A 53 -5.30 -5.47 4.75
C THR A 53 -5.40 -5.99 3.33
N LEU A 54 -4.28 -6.43 2.78
CA LEU A 54 -4.19 -7.25 1.59
C LEU A 54 -3.94 -8.69 2.01
N ARG A 55 -4.81 -9.62 1.61
CA ARG A 55 -4.57 -11.06 1.75
C ARG A 55 -4.20 -11.63 0.40
N PHE A 56 -3.10 -12.36 0.33
CA PHE A 56 -2.71 -13.05 -0.89
C PHE A 56 -2.22 -14.46 -0.61
N THR A 57 -2.53 -15.36 -1.55
CA THR A 57 -2.27 -16.79 -1.42
C THR A 57 -1.60 -17.31 -2.68
N ASN A 58 -0.49 -18.04 -2.52
CA ASN A 58 0.12 -18.77 -3.61
C ASN A 58 -0.69 -20.05 -3.89
N THR A 59 -1.46 -20.03 -4.97
CA THR A 59 -2.22 -21.19 -5.47
C THR A 59 -1.55 -21.83 -6.69
N SER A 60 -0.31 -21.45 -7.00
CA SER A 60 0.49 -22.06 -8.06
C SER A 60 1.13 -23.38 -7.59
N ALA A 61 1.79 -24.07 -8.51
CA ALA A 61 2.58 -25.27 -8.22
C ALA A 61 4.07 -24.96 -7.97
N THR A 62 4.44 -23.70 -7.76
CA THR A 62 5.84 -23.26 -7.61
C THR A 62 6.03 -22.33 -6.42
N ASP A 63 7.16 -22.45 -5.73
CA ASP A 63 7.58 -21.46 -4.74
C ASP A 63 8.07 -20.19 -5.42
N PHE A 64 7.91 -19.06 -4.75
CA PHE A 64 8.49 -17.78 -5.16
C PHE A 64 9.59 -17.40 -4.18
N GLY A 65 10.80 -17.18 -4.69
CA GLY A 65 11.90 -16.53 -3.95
C GLY A 65 11.61 -15.05 -3.66
N PRO A 66 12.59 -14.24 -3.23
CA PRO A 66 12.38 -12.82 -2.98
C PRO A 66 11.78 -12.08 -4.19
N PHE A 67 10.77 -11.24 -3.95
CA PHE A 67 10.09 -10.46 -4.97
C PHE A 67 9.55 -9.15 -4.39
N ASP A 68 9.26 -8.20 -5.27
CA ASP A 68 8.54 -6.98 -4.94
C ASP A 68 7.08 -7.09 -5.41
N LEU A 69 6.14 -6.84 -4.50
CA LEU A 69 4.72 -6.83 -4.82
C LEU A 69 4.28 -5.41 -5.15
N TRP A 70 3.83 -5.22 -6.38
CA TRP A 70 3.30 -3.97 -6.88
C TRP A 70 1.78 -3.99 -6.90
N ILE A 71 1.17 -2.97 -6.31
CA ILE A 71 -0.27 -2.73 -6.29
C ILE A 71 -0.56 -1.48 -7.12
N ASN A 72 -1.55 -1.59 -8.01
CA ASN A 72 -2.00 -0.51 -8.89
C ASN A 72 -0.90 0.12 -9.74
N LYS A 73 0.24 -0.58 -9.93
CA LYS A 73 1.45 -0.03 -10.57
C LYS A 73 1.93 1.28 -9.93
N TRP A 74 1.72 1.42 -8.63
CA TRP A 74 2.03 2.64 -7.89
C TRP A 74 2.70 2.34 -6.55
N TYR A 75 2.13 1.40 -5.79
CA TYR A 75 2.63 1.07 -4.47
C TYR A 75 3.41 -0.24 -4.46
N VAL A 76 4.51 -0.28 -3.72
CA VAL A 76 5.40 -1.44 -3.62
C VAL A 76 5.61 -1.88 -2.17
N ARG A 77 5.84 -3.19 -2.00
CA ARG A 77 6.39 -3.76 -0.76
C ARG A 77 7.28 -4.98 -1.09
N PRO A 78 8.50 -5.06 -0.54
CA PRO A 78 9.37 -6.22 -0.70
C PRO A 78 8.91 -7.41 0.15
N PHE A 79 9.17 -8.62 -0.37
CA PHE A 79 8.92 -9.88 0.30
C PHE A 79 10.12 -10.83 0.13
N ASN A 80 10.42 -11.61 1.17
CA ASN A 80 11.50 -12.61 1.13
C ASN A 80 11.14 -13.87 0.30
N GLY A 81 9.90 -13.96 -0.18
CA GLY A 81 9.36 -15.12 -0.89
C GLY A 81 7.98 -15.53 -0.42
N LEU A 82 7.38 -16.49 -1.10
CA LEU A 82 6.04 -17.02 -0.83
C LEU A 82 5.98 -18.50 -1.25
N ALA A 83 5.84 -19.40 -0.28
CA ALA A 83 5.80 -20.84 -0.53
C ALA A 83 4.48 -21.30 -1.15
N ILE A 84 4.47 -22.47 -1.79
CA ILE A 84 3.27 -23.11 -2.33
C ILE A 84 2.21 -23.26 -1.23
N GLY A 85 0.98 -22.80 -1.49
CA GLY A 85 -0.12 -22.83 -0.54
C GLY A 85 -0.01 -21.80 0.60
N GLU A 86 1.07 -21.02 0.67
CA GLU A 86 1.22 -20.00 1.71
C GLU A 86 0.24 -18.85 1.50
N THR A 87 -0.44 -18.45 2.58
CA THR A 87 -1.26 -17.25 2.64
C THR A 87 -0.60 -16.22 3.55
N ARG A 88 -0.47 -14.99 3.05
CA ARG A 88 -0.05 -13.84 3.86
C ARG A 88 -1.14 -12.80 3.92
N THR A 89 -1.27 -12.18 5.09
CA THR A 89 -2.16 -11.04 5.32
C THR A 89 -1.29 -9.88 5.79
N ILE A 90 -1.28 -8.81 5.00
CA ILE A 90 -0.39 -7.67 5.19
C ILE A 90 -1.24 -6.40 5.31
N PRO A 91 -0.99 -5.53 6.29
CA PRO A 91 -1.63 -4.22 6.35
C PRO A 91 -1.36 -3.41 5.07
N LEU A 92 -2.40 -2.83 4.48
CA LEU A 92 -2.29 -1.99 3.28
C LEU A 92 -1.31 -0.84 3.53
N ARG A 93 -1.34 -0.25 4.72
CA ARG A 93 -0.41 0.81 5.18
C ARG A 93 1.07 0.44 5.17
N GLU A 94 1.47 -0.78 4.82
CA GLU A 94 2.88 -1.17 4.63
C GLU A 94 3.36 -1.06 3.18
N PHE A 95 2.47 -0.80 2.23
CA PHE A 95 2.84 -0.49 0.86
C PHE A 95 3.20 0.99 0.72
N ARG A 96 4.14 1.31 -0.16
CA ARG A 96 4.68 2.67 -0.31
C ARG A 96 4.73 3.08 -1.77
N ASP A 97 4.42 4.33 -2.06
CA ASP A 97 4.67 4.92 -3.38
C ASP A 97 6.10 5.47 -3.50
N GLU A 98 6.38 6.16 -4.60
CA GLU A 98 7.69 6.78 -4.87
C GLU A 98 8.07 7.93 -3.91
N PHE A 99 7.10 8.45 -3.16
CA PHE A 99 7.28 9.51 -2.16
C PHE A 99 7.20 8.96 -0.73
N SER A 100 7.34 7.64 -0.56
CA SER A 100 7.21 6.96 0.73
C SER A 100 5.83 7.11 1.38
N GLN A 101 4.80 7.52 0.63
CA GLN A 101 3.44 7.64 1.16
C GLN A 101 2.75 6.27 1.20
N PRO A 102 2.01 5.96 2.28
CA PRO A 102 1.25 4.73 2.37
C PRO A 102 0.01 4.78 1.47
N ILE A 103 -0.39 3.63 0.93
CA ILE A 103 -1.71 3.48 0.30
C ILE A 103 -2.82 3.83 1.29
N ARG A 104 -3.87 4.46 0.77
CA ARG A 104 -5.04 4.87 1.55
C ARG A 104 -5.89 3.65 1.87
N ALA A 105 -5.68 3.09 3.05
CA ALA A 105 -6.41 1.91 3.52
C ALA A 105 -7.83 2.23 4.04
N GLY A 106 -8.19 3.52 4.18
CA GLY A 106 -9.41 3.95 4.86
C GLY A 106 -9.46 3.54 6.33
N GLY A 107 -10.67 3.41 6.88
CA GLY A 107 -10.92 3.07 8.29
C GLY A 107 -12.07 3.87 8.88
N PHE A 108 -12.48 3.54 10.10
CA PHE A 108 -13.65 4.17 10.75
C PHE A 108 -13.52 5.69 10.91
N PHE A 109 -12.29 6.19 11.10
CA PHE A 109 -11.98 7.62 11.23
C PHE A 109 -11.30 8.20 9.98
N ALA A 110 -11.30 7.48 8.86
CA ALA A 110 -10.70 7.99 7.63
C ALA A 110 -11.57 9.08 7.02
N THR A 111 -10.94 10.19 6.66
CA THR A 111 -11.59 11.30 5.95
C THR A 111 -11.75 11.04 4.46
N GLU A 112 -11.12 9.98 3.94
CA GLU A 112 -11.11 9.59 2.54
C GLU A 112 -11.46 8.11 2.36
N ALA A 113 -12.05 7.77 1.22
CA ALA A 113 -12.38 6.40 0.87
C ALA A 113 -11.10 5.54 0.70
N PRO A 114 -11.15 4.24 1.04
CA PRO A 114 -10.06 3.32 0.73
C PRO A 114 -9.79 3.29 -0.77
N GLU A 115 -8.51 3.25 -1.15
CA GLU A 115 -8.13 3.07 -2.54
C GLU A 115 -8.45 1.64 -3.01
N ALA A 116 -9.06 1.51 -4.19
CA ALA A 116 -9.44 0.21 -4.73
C ALA A 116 -8.25 -0.55 -5.31
N LEU A 117 -8.18 -1.86 -5.03
CA LEU A 117 -7.25 -2.77 -5.68
C LEU A 117 -7.72 -3.08 -7.11
N VAL A 118 -7.02 -2.55 -8.11
CA VAL A 118 -7.32 -2.71 -9.54
C VAL A 118 -6.35 -3.67 -10.20
N SER A 119 -5.07 -3.65 -9.82
CA SER A 119 -4.06 -4.56 -10.37
C SER A 119 -3.00 -4.93 -9.35
N ALA A 120 -2.40 -6.11 -9.54
CA ALA A 120 -1.28 -6.58 -8.74
C ALA A 120 -0.25 -7.28 -9.65
N HIS A 121 1.04 -7.04 -9.40
CA HIS A 121 2.16 -7.63 -10.12
C HIS A 121 3.25 -8.04 -9.15
N ILE A 122 3.95 -9.13 -9.43
CA ILE A 122 5.25 -9.41 -8.82
C ILE A 122 6.35 -8.95 -9.77
N GLU A 123 7.32 -8.23 -9.24
CA GLU A 123 8.61 -7.99 -9.87
C GLU A 123 9.61 -8.98 -9.31
N GLN A 124 10.18 -9.81 -10.17
CA GLN A 124 11.20 -10.80 -9.82
C GLN A 124 12.07 -11.07 -11.04
N ASP A 125 13.37 -11.26 -10.85
CA ASP A 125 14.32 -11.62 -11.91
C ASP A 125 14.30 -10.67 -13.13
N GLY A 126 14.03 -9.39 -12.91
CA GLY A 126 14.00 -8.38 -13.97
C GLY A 126 12.76 -8.45 -14.88
N SER A 127 11.71 -9.14 -14.46
CA SER A 127 10.43 -9.19 -15.17
C SER A 127 9.26 -8.89 -14.24
N LEU A 128 8.13 -8.51 -14.86
CA LEU A 128 6.86 -8.32 -14.17
C LEU A 128 5.91 -9.44 -14.53
N ARG A 129 5.28 -10.05 -13.53
CA ARG A 129 4.23 -11.06 -13.72
C ARG A 129 2.92 -10.60 -13.11
N ARG A 130 1.83 -10.67 -13.86
CA ARG A 130 0.49 -10.29 -13.39
C ARG A 130 -0.05 -11.30 -12.40
N LEU A 131 -0.77 -10.83 -11.39
CA LEU A 131 -1.47 -11.65 -10.41
C LEU A 131 -2.99 -11.61 -10.60
N ILE A 132 -3.69 -12.55 -9.98
CA ILE A 132 -5.16 -12.61 -10.00
C ILE A 132 -5.71 -11.70 -8.90
N VAL A 133 -6.26 -10.55 -9.30
CA VAL A 133 -6.98 -9.66 -8.38
C VAL A 133 -8.43 -10.09 -8.26
N ILE A 134 -8.87 -10.36 -7.04
CA ILE A 134 -10.28 -10.66 -6.74
C ILE A 134 -10.89 -9.41 -6.11
N PRO A 135 -11.79 -8.70 -6.82
CA PRO A 135 -12.42 -7.50 -6.28
C PRO A 135 -13.32 -7.86 -5.10
N ARG A 136 -13.29 -7.02 -4.07
CA ARG A 136 -14.23 -7.12 -2.94
C ARG A 136 -15.63 -6.82 -3.45
N ARG A 137 -16.58 -7.76 -3.29
CA ARG A 137 -18.00 -7.44 -3.42
C ARG A 137 -18.44 -6.66 -2.18
N VAL A 138 -18.79 -5.40 -2.36
CA VAL A 138 -19.54 -4.65 -1.36
C VAL A 138 -20.96 -5.22 -1.36
N ARG A 139 -21.40 -5.79 -0.25
CA ARG A 139 -22.82 -6.15 -0.02
C ARG A 139 -23.53 -4.96 0.59
#